data_AF-E3MPP9-F1
#
_entry.id   AF-E3MPP9-F1
#
_cell.length_a   1.000
_cell.length_b   1.000
_cell.length_c   1.000
_cell.angle_alpha   90.00
_cell.angle_beta   90.00
_cell.angle_gamma   90.00
#
_symmetry.space_group_name_H-M   'P 1'
#
loop_
_entity.id
_entity.type
_entity.pdbx_description
1 polymer ?
#
loop_
_entity_poly.entity_id
_entity_poly.type
_entity_poly.pdbx_seq_one_letter_code
_entity_poly.pdbx_strand_id
1 'polypeptide(L)'
;MTTPSKPLSYLTSKCAALYMDPNIRLQLYLRCPSFGTAHNNEAMRIRDLKVRPDNFEINGTIYSLGVITQYTDTPNPRSVVLDNAKGGIQEHVDIYGLPPRRTEDEEENVELDNGEIVSLRETIERMEQDDARRGIPGKPGNRIRIQRLNLKAEAYNMRINDTPPPYRHYLQLSISAGELVKTERVVFDKNFGIAREYIEKRVFGISKIRVENLQIGGDKYLTDWDNNIGFQHGPPRHEPLFQYTPQTDNVKPLLSIRSLEIGVLKVTGILTNALASLRPILSQVPLKTLKAVCHQRTFPEDPIVNTTEFCPINVLRNRPNDRIHIRFTFCQNEDFINLVNEWKQREIRIGTYYSIKDRYDDSITVIFRTLRNIPGAKFGENEETRLTAFPECIIVPMGNDTELNVYRTEPIEVERDSYSSIVKIKWQPRGYATANEDM
;
A
#
# COMPACT_ATOMS: atom_id res chain seq x y z
N MET A 1 -26.21 34.90 -33.96
CA MET A 1 -26.55 33.48 -34.25
C MET A 1 -25.69 32.60 -33.35
N THR A 2 -26.29 32.00 -32.33
CA THR A 2 -25.63 30.96 -31.53
C THR A 2 -25.82 29.64 -32.27
N THR A 3 -24.77 29.14 -32.92
CA THR A 3 -24.79 27.77 -33.45
C THR A 3 -25.09 26.81 -32.29
N PRO A 4 -26.14 25.98 -32.37
CA PRO A 4 -26.42 25.01 -31.32
C PRO A 4 -25.23 24.06 -31.20
N SER A 5 -24.69 23.91 -29.99
CA SER A 5 -23.63 22.93 -29.76
C SER A 5 -24.19 21.55 -30.09
N LYS A 6 -23.63 20.89 -31.09
CA LYS A 6 -23.96 19.49 -31.35
C LYS A 6 -23.16 18.64 -30.36
N PRO A 7 -23.79 18.00 -29.37
CA PRO A 7 -23.08 17.05 -28.52
C PRO A 7 -22.51 15.92 -29.38
N LEU A 8 -21.41 15.34 -28.94
CA LEU A 8 -20.82 14.17 -29.59
C LEU A 8 -21.87 13.06 -29.76
N SER A 9 -21.87 12.40 -30.91
CA SER A 9 -22.71 11.21 -31.10
C SER A 9 -22.35 10.14 -30.07
N TYR A 10 -23.27 9.21 -29.77
CA TYR A 10 -23.00 8.13 -28.83
C TYR A 10 -21.78 7.29 -29.25
N LEU A 11 -21.66 6.95 -30.55
CA LEU A 11 -20.54 6.16 -31.06
C LEU A 11 -19.20 6.90 -30.89
N THR A 12 -19.17 8.21 -31.16
CA THR A 12 -17.96 9.02 -30.96
C THR A 12 -17.62 9.15 -29.48
N SER A 13 -18.64 9.34 -28.63
CA SER A 13 -18.49 9.44 -27.16
C SER A 13 -17.97 8.13 -26.57
N LYS A 14 -18.42 6.99 -27.10
CA LYS A 14 -17.93 5.65 -26.74
C LYS A 14 -16.44 5.51 -27.02
N CYS A 15 -16.00 5.84 -28.24
CA CYS A 15 -14.57 5.81 -28.58
C CYS A 15 -13.75 6.76 -27.68
N ALA A 16 -14.25 7.99 -27.47
CA ALA A 16 -13.60 8.94 -26.59
C ALA A 16 -13.46 8.38 -25.16
N ALA A 17 -14.53 7.83 -24.58
CA ALA A 17 -14.51 7.24 -23.25
C ALA A 17 -13.47 6.11 -23.12
N LEU A 18 -13.34 5.26 -24.13
CA LEU A 18 -12.46 4.09 -24.08
C LEU A 18 -10.96 4.43 -24.06
N TYR A 19 -10.56 5.51 -24.76
CA TYR A 19 -9.15 5.86 -24.99
C TYR A 19 -8.68 7.14 -24.30
N MET A 20 -9.60 7.92 -23.72
CA MET A 20 -9.26 9.13 -22.98
C MET A 20 -8.53 8.80 -21.67
N ASP A 21 -7.59 9.68 -21.29
CA ASP A 21 -6.96 9.62 -19.99
C ASP A 21 -8.03 9.58 -18.86
N PRO A 22 -7.91 8.68 -17.86
CA PRO A 22 -8.90 8.54 -16.80
C PRO A 22 -9.20 9.85 -16.05
N ASN A 23 -8.20 10.67 -15.75
CA ASN A 23 -8.39 11.90 -15.00
C ASN A 23 -9.14 12.93 -15.84
N ILE A 24 -8.80 13.05 -17.14
CA ILE A 24 -9.56 13.90 -18.07
C ILE A 24 -11.00 13.39 -18.23
N ARG A 25 -11.18 12.07 -18.35
CA ARG A 25 -12.50 11.43 -18.49
C ARG A 25 -13.40 11.70 -17.30
N LEU A 26 -12.86 11.64 -16.08
CA LEU A 26 -13.57 11.98 -14.84
C LEU A 26 -13.98 13.46 -14.82
N GLN A 27 -13.05 14.35 -15.15
CA GLN A 27 -13.29 15.79 -15.22
C GLN A 27 -14.35 16.15 -16.28
N LEU A 28 -14.40 15.44 -17.40
CA LEU A 28 -15.43 15.59 -18.43
C LEU A 28 -16.79 15.09 -17.95
N TYR A 29 -16.84 13.90 -17.33
CA TYR A 29 -18.08 13.34 -16.78
C TYR A 29 -18.72 14.27 -15.74
N LEU A 30 -17.92 14.88 -14.86
CA LEU A 30 -18.41 15.79 -13.82
C LEU A 30 -18.99 17.10 -14.41
N ARG A 31 -18.50 17.56 -15.57
CA ARG A 31 -18.95 18.80 -16.21
C ARG A 31 -20.02 18.60 -17.28
N CYS A 32 -20.09 17.41 -17.88
CA CYS A 32 -20.95 17.13 -19.03
C CYS A 32 -21.81 15.89 -18.80
N PRO A 33 -23.01 16.04 -18.20
CA PRO A 33 -23.91 14.92 -17.92
C PRO A 33 -24.27 14.07 -19.16
N SER A 34 -24.31 14.67 -20.35
CA SER A 34 -24.57 13.96 -21.61
C SER A 34 -23.51 12.91 -21.96
N PHE A 35 -22.29 13.01 -21.40
CA PHE A 35 -21.24 12.01 -21.54
C PHE A 35 -21.42 10.82 -20.58
N GLY A 36 -22.34 10.93 -19.61
CA GLY A 36 -22.54 9.93 -18.55
C GLY A 36 -22.84 8.53 -19.07
N THR A 37 -23.62 8.38 -20.14
CA THR A 37 -23.93 7.06 -20.72
C THR A 37 -22.68 6.37 -21.25
N ALA A 38 -21.82 7.08 -22.00
CA ALA A 38 -20.56 6.52 -22.51
C ALA A 38 -19.58 6.26 -21.36
N HIS A 39 -19.50 7.19 -20.39
CA HIS A 39 -18.67 7.04 -19.20
C HIS A 39 -19.03 5.81 -18.37
N ASN A 40 -20.32 5.51 -18.20
CA ASN A 40 -20.78 4.40 -17.36
C ASN A 40 -20.69 3.05 -18.07
N ASN A 41 -20.88 3.01 -19.40
CA ASN A 41 -20.92 1.76 -20.17
C ASN A 41 -19.53 1.26 -20.57
N GLU A 42 -18.59 2.17 -20.85
CA GLU A 42 -17.27 1.78 -21.33
C GLU A 42 -16.30 1.55 -20.19
N ALA A 43 -15.45 0.53 -20.32
CA ALA A 43 -14.45 0.24 -19.30
C ALA A 43 -13.46 1.43 -19.15
N MET A 44 -13.11 1.81 -17.93
CA MET A 44 -12.03 2.76 -17.66
C MET A 44 -10.71 2.01 -17.53
N ARG A 45 -9.71 2.41 -18.31
CA ARG A 45 -8.38 1.80 -18.33
C ARG A 45 -7.41 2.67 -17.54
N ILE A 46 -6.95 2.17 -16.40
CA ILE A 46 -6.00 2.83 -15.52
C ILE A 46 -4.68 2.07 -15.62
N ARG A 47 -3.58 2.78 -15.83
CA ARG A 47 -2.25 2.15 -15.81
C ARG A 47 -1.85 1.89 -14.37
N ASP A 48 -1.83 2.94 -13.56
CA ASP A 48 -1.39 2.86 -12.17
C ASP A 48 -2.48 3.39 -11.24
N LEU A 49 -3.04 2.51 -10.42
CA LEU A 49 -3.97 2.87 -9.35
C LEU A 49 -3.31 2.56 -8.01
N LYS A 50 -3.12 3.56 -7.16
CA LYS A 50 -2.68 3.35 -5.78
C LYS A 50 -3.81 3.74 -4.84
N VAL A 51 -4.21 2.84 -3.95
CA VAL A 51 -5.22 3.09 -2.92
C VAL A 51 -4.52 3.06 -1.58
N ARG A 52 -4.39 4.25 -0.99
CA ARG A 52 -3.76 4.50 0.32
C ARG A 52 -4.85 4.74 1.37
N PRO A 53 -4.50 4.72 2.66
CA PRO A 53 -5.47 5.00 3.73
C PRO A 53 -6.11 6.40 3.65
N ASP A 54 -5.37 7.37 3.14
CA ASP A 54 -5.67 8.80 3.17
C ASP A 54 -5.98 9.39 1.78
N ASN A 55 -5.66 8.65 0.71
CA ASN A 55 -5.86 9.12 -0.65
C ASN A 55 -5.90 7.96 -1.65
N PHE A 56 -6.28 8.26 -2.88
CA PHE A 56 -6.01 7.39 -4.01
C PHE A 56 -5.30 8.17 -5.13
N GLU A 57 -4.53 7.47 -5.95
CA GLU A 57 -3.74 8.04 -7.03
C GLU A 57 -4.03 7.30 -8.33
N ILE A 58 -4.39 8.04 -9.38
CA ILE A 58 -4.70 7.52 -10.72
C ILE A 58 -3.68 8.11 -11.70
N ASN A 59 -2.81 7.26 -12.25
CA ASN A 59 -1.77 7.63 -13.21
C ASN A 59 -0.94 8.85 -12.74
N GLY A 60 -0.58 8.91 -11.46
CA GLY A 60 0.19 10.01 -10.86
C GLY A 60 -0.63 11.23 -10.41
N THR A 61 -1.95 11.26 -10.64
CA THR A 61 -2.85 12.28 -10.08
C THR A 61 -3.40 11.81 -8.74
N ILE A 62 -3.11 12.53 -7.66
CA ILE A 62 -3.53 12.20 -6.29
C ILE A 62 -4.84 12.91 -5.95
N TYR A 63 -5.79 12.16 -5.41
CA TYR A 63 -7.06 12.64 -4.89
C TYR A 63 -7.09 12.41 -3.39
N SER A 64 -7.13 13.48 -2.60
CA SER A 64 -7.24 13.41 -1.15
C SER A 64 -8.45 14.19 -0.65
N LEU A 65 -9.08 13.68 0.40
CA LEU A 65 -10.24 14.30 1.03
C LEU A 65 -9.96 14.41 2.52
N GLY A 66 -10.05 15.61 3.08
CA GLY A 66 -9.83 15.80 4.52
C GLY A 66 -10.59 16.98 5.09
N VAL A 67 -10.74 16.97 6.41
CA VAL A 67 -11.34 18.05 7.18
C VAL A 67 -10.22 19.01 7.59
N ILE A 68 -10.26 20.22 7.06
CA ILE A 68 -9.34 21.29 7.43
C ILE A 68 -10.01 22.24 8.42
N THR A 69 -9.20 22.83 9.30
CA THR A 69 -9.67 23.79 10.30
C THR A 69 -9.27 25.20 9.91
N GLN A 70 -10.22 26.13 9.97
CA GLN A 70 -9.97 27.55 9.70
C GLN A 70 -10.49 28.40 10.84
N TYR A 71 -9.59 29.11 11.52
CA TYR A 71 -9.93 30.06 12.56
C TYR A 71 -10.62 31.28 11.94
N THR A 72 -11.69 31.76 12.59
CA THR A 72 -12.51 32.84 12.07
C THR A 72 -11.97 34.21 12.45
N ASP A 73 -11.47 34.32 13.67
CA ASP A 73 -11.15 35.62 14.28
C ASP A 73 -9.64 35.90 14.27
N THR A 74 -8.83 34.86 14.08
CA THR A 74 -7.36 34.92 14.11
C THR A 74 -6.75 34.07 13.00
N PRO A 75 -5.51 34.34 12.59
CA PRO A 75 -4.77 33.45 11.71
C PRO A 75 -4.63 32.05 12.31
N ASN A 76 -4.68 31.02 11.47
CA ASN A 76 -4.50 29.64 11.91
C ASN A 76 -3.18 29.48 12.71
N PRO A 77 -3.23 28.81 13.88
CA PRO A 77 -2.03 28.39 14.58
C PRO A 77 -1.11 27.57 13.68
N ARG A 78 0.20 27.63 13.93
CA ARG A 78 1.21 27.01 13.06
C ARG A 78 1.03 25.50 12.89
N SER A 79 0.65 24.80 13.96
CA SER A 79 0.27 23.37 13.88
C SER A 79 -0.88 23.14 12.90
N VAL A 80 -1.93 23.95 12.96
CA VAL A 80 -3.11 23.86 12.08
C VAL A 80 -2.74 24.17 10.63
N VAL A 81 -1.89 25.16 10.37
CA VAL A 81 -1.38 25.44 9.01
C VAL A 81 -0.65 24.21 8.44
N LEU A 82 0.21 23.58 9.24
CA LEU A 82 0.95 22.38 8.83
C LEU A 82 0.03 21.17 8.61
N ASP A 83 -0.99 21.01 9.46
CA ASP A 83 -1.95 19.89 9.36
C ASP A 83 -2.86 20.05 8.15
N ASN A 84 -3.38 21.26 7.90
CA ASN A 84 -4.14 21.56 6.69
C ASN A 84 -3.31 21.36 5.41
N ALA A 85 -2.03 21.74 5.43
CA ALA A 85 -1.12 21.54 4.29
C ALA A 85 -0.85 20.04 4.02
N LYS A 86 -0.99 19.17 5.03
CA LYS A 86 -0.90 17.72 4.90
C LYS A 86 -2.22 17.05 4.53
N GLY A 87 -3.25 17.84 4.23
CA GLY A 87 -4.57 17.35 3.84
C GLY A 87 -5.62 17.39 4.95
N GLY A 88 -5.26 17.82 6.17
CA GLY A 88 -6.18 17.89 7.31
C GLY A 88 -6.51 16.52 7.91
N ILE A 89 -7.58 16.47 8.70
CA ILE A 89 -8.04 15.28 9.41
C ILE A 89 -8.75 14.34 8.42
N GLN A 90 -8.34 13.07 8.38
CA GLN A 90 -8.83 12.08 7.40
C GLN A 90 -9.97 11.21 7.95
N GLU A 91 -10.64 11.68 8.99
CA GLU A 91 -11.58 10.91 9.81
C GLU A 91 -12.82 11.76 10.12
N HIS A 92 -13.88 11.07 10.54
CA HIS A 92 -15.06 11.77 11.03
C HIS A 92 -14.76 12.42 12.37
N VAL A 93 -14.96 13.74 12.41
CA VAL A 93 -14.84 14.53 13.63
C VAL A 93 -16.14 15.30 13.90
N ASP A 94 -16.29 15.70 15.16
CA ASP A 94 -17.32 16.63 15.61
C ASP A 94 -16.95 18.09 15.29
N ILE A 95 -17.76 19.03 15.78
CA ILE A 95 -17.54 20.47 15.57
C ILE A 95 -16.23 20.98 16.20
N TYR A 96 -15.67 20.26 17.17
CA TYR A 96 -14.41 20.58 17.84
C TYR A 96 -13.19 19.95 17.16
N GLY A 97 -13.40 19.16 16.10
CA GLY A 97 -12.31 18.44 15.43
C GLY A 97 -11.86 17.20 16.22
N LEU A 98 -12.71 16.70 17.12
CA LEU A 98 -12.46 15.52 17.96
C LEU A 98 -13.25 14.31 17.44
N PRO A 99 -12.85 13.08 17.80
CA PRO A 99 -13.66 11.90 17.51
C PRO A 99 -15.07 12.04 18.12
N PRO A 100 -16.11 11.48 17.48
CA PRO A 100 -17.47 11.53 18.00
C PRO A 100 -17.58 10.91 19.40
N ARG A 101 -18.60 11.32 20.15
CA ARG A 101 -18.97 10.76 21.47
C ARG A 101 -19.05 9.24 21.40
N ARG A 102 -18.58 8.55 22.44
CA ARG A 102 -18.48 7.07 22.46
C ARG A 102 -19.78 6.41 22.90
N THR A 103 -20.51 7.07 23.78
CA THR A 103 -21.78 6.57 24.35
C THR A 103 -22.87 7.63 24.22
N GLU A 104 -24.12 7.26 24.51
CA GLU A 104 -25.24 8.21 24.59
C GLU A 104 -25.30 8.94 25.95
N ASP A 105 -24.54 8.45 26.93
CA ASP A 105 -24.48 9.02 28.28
C ASP A 105 -23.49 10.19 28.29
N GLU A 106 -24.02 11.41 28.51
CA GLU A 106 -23.20 12.61 28.49
C GLU A 106 -22.25 12.70 29.70
N GLU A 107 -22.64 12.17 30.86
CA GLU A 107 -21.77 12.18 32.05
C GLU A 107 -20.54 11.28 31.84
N GLU A 108 -20.75 10.08 31.29
CA GLU A 108 -19.67 9.16 30.93
C GLU A 108 -18.74 9.77 29.88
N ASN A 109 -19.30 10.41 28.85
CA ASN A 109 -18.48 11.06 27.83
C ASN A 109 -17.68 12.26 28.38
N VAL A 110 -18.23 13.02 29.33
CA VAL A 110 -17.49 14.09 30.01
C VAL A 110 -16.36 13.52 30.87
N GLU A 111 -16.58 12.41 31.56
CA GLU A 111 -15.51 11.71 32.31
C GLU A 111 -14.38 11.25 31.38
N LEU A 112 -14.73 10.64 30.24
CA LEU A 112 -13.76 10.23 29.22
C LEU A 112 -12.96 11.41 28.67
N ASP A 113 -13.62 12.54 28.38
CA ASP A 113 -12.97 13.76 27.89
C ASP A 113 -12.03 14.36 28.93
N ASN A 114 -12.44 14.37 30.20
CA ASN A 114 -11.58 14.80 31.30
C ASN A 114 -10.34 13.91 31.40
N GLY A 115 -10.50 12.58 31.26
CA GLY A 115 -9.37 11.65 31.20
C GLY A 115 -8.42 11.92 30.04
N GLU A 116 -8.94 12.23 28.85
CA GLU A 116 -8.15 12.63 27.69
C GLU A 116 -7.39 13.95 27.94
N ILE A 117 -8.02 14.94 28.56
CA ILE A 117 -7.34 16.20 28.95
C ILE A 117 -6.18 15.92 29.89
N VAL A 118 -6.40 15.11 30.94
CA VAL A 118 -5.34 14.75 31.90
C VAL A 118 -4.16 14.09 31.18
N SER A 119 -4.43 13.10 30.31
CA SER A 119 -3.40 12.42 29.53
C SER A 119 -2.60 13.37 28.61
N LEU A 120 -3.29 14.32 27.97
CA LEU A 120 -2.65 15.34 27.14
C LEU A 120 -1.76 16.27 27.96
N ARG A 121 -2.24 16.73 29.13
CA ARG A 121 -1.50 17.61 30.04
C ARG A 121 -0.25 16.93 30.58
N GLU A 122 -0.35 15.69 31.06
CA GLU A 122 0.81 14.90 31.49
C GLU A 122 1.83 14.72 30.35
N THR A 123 1.36 14.50 29.12
CA THR A 123 2.26 14.37 27.96
C THR A 123 3.00 15.66 27.66
N ILE A 124 2.31 16.81 27.75
CA ILE A 124 2.92 18.13 27.58
C ILE A 124 3.99 18.36 28.66
N GLU A 125 3.66 18.12 29.93
CA GLU A 125 4.58 18.29 31.05
C GLU A 125 5.85 17.43 30.90
N ARG A 126 5.69 16.16 30.52
CA ARG A 126 6.85 15.28 30.24
C ARG A 126 7.74 15.84 29.13
N MET A 127 7.14 16.36 28.06
CA MET A 127 7.90 16.95 26.96
C MET A 127 8.64 18.22 27.38
N GLU A 128 8.00 19.08 28.17
CA GLU A 128 8.60 20.31 28.68
C GLU A 128 9.74 20.03 29.66
N GLN A 129 9.59 19.03 30.54
CA GLN A 129 10.66 18.58 31.44
C GLN A 129 11.85 18.00 30.68
N ASP A 130 11.60 17.19 29.65
CA ASP A 130 12.65 16.63 28.79
C ASP A 130 13.40 17.72 28.03
N ASP A 131 12.70 18.75 27.57
CA ASP A 131 13.29 19.90 26.90
C ASP A 131 14.15 20.72 27.89
N ALA A 132 13.68 20.92 29.13
CA ALA A 132 14.43 21.62 30.17
C ALA A 132 15.71 20.87 30.59
N ARG A 133 15.66 19.54 30.73
CA ARG A 133 16.80 18.70 31.12
C ARG A 133 17.97 18.73 30.13
N ARG A 134 17.71 18.97 28.85
CA ARG A 134 18.72 18.85 27.78
C ARG A 134 19.54 20.12 27.54
N GLY A 135 19.19 21.25 28.17
CA GLY A 135 19.96 22.51 28.07
C GLY A 135 20.05 23.12 26.66
N ILE A 136 19.34 22.54 25.68
CA ILE A 136 19.15 23.04 24.32
C ILE A 136 17.66 23.33 24.20
N PRO A 137 17.23 24.49 23.65
CA PRO A 137 15.81 24.84 23.55
C PRO A 137 15.04 23.86 22.65
N GLY A 138 14.53 22.82 23.29
CA GLY A 138 13.66 21.78 22.74
C GLY A 138 14.30 20.83 21.73
N LYS A 139 13.87 19.57 21.73
CA LYS A 139 14.09 18.73 20.51
C LYS A 139 13.45 19.45 19.31
N PRO A 140 14.12 19.52 18.15
CA PRO A 140 13.50 20.05 16.94
C PRO A 140 12.12 19.44 16.68
N GLY A 141 11.09 20.28 16.59
CA GLY A 141 9.69 19.87 16.38
C GLY A 141 8.82 19.79 17.64
N ASN A 142 9.39 19.78 18.86
CA ASN A 142 8.61 19.68 20.10
C ASN A 142 7.65 20.84 20.30
N ARG A 143 8.06 22.09 19.99
CA ARG A 143 7.18 23.28 20.09
C ARG A 143 5.87 23.13 19.31
N ILE A 144 5.93 22.60 18.09
CA ILE A 144 4.74 22.39 17.25
C ILE A 144 3.88 21.25 17.81
N ARG A 145 4.52 20.19 18.32
CA ARG A 145 3.82 19.06 18.94
C ARG A 145 3.11 19.48 20.23
N ILE A 146 3.76 20.25 21.11
CA ILE A 146 3.15 20.83 22.32
C ILE A 146 1.98 21.74 21.94
N GLN A 147 2.15 22.63 20.94
CA GLN A 147 1.05 23.46 20.45
C GLN A 147 -0.13 22.60 19.97
N ARG A 148 0.11 21.52 19.23
CA ARG A 148 -0.96 20.61 18.78
C ARG A 148 -1.68 19.94 19.96
N LEU A 149 -0.95 19.48 20.98
CA LEU A 149 -1.53 18.87 22.18
C LEU A 149 -2.36 19.88 22.99
N ASN A 150 -1.86 21.10 23.15
CA ASN A 150 -2.59 22.18 23.82
C ASN A 150 -3.92 22.51 23.12
N LEU A 151 -3.90 22.69 21.79
CA LEU A 151 -5.12 22.95 21.02
C LEU A 151 -6.12 21.78 21.12
N LYS A 152 -5.64 20.53 21.18
CA LYS A 152 -6.50 19.36 21.39
C LYS A 152 -7.14 19.37 22.79
N ALA A 153 -6.38 19.73 23.83
CA ALA A 153 -6.92 19.86 25.19
C ALA A 153 -7.94 21.00 25.29
N GLU A 154 -7.69 22.12 24.60
CA GLU A 154 -8.66 23.22 24.47
C GLU A 154 -9.94 22.79 23.76
N ALA A 155 -9.83 21.98 22.70
CA ALA A 155 -11.00 21.40 22.03
C ALA A 155 -11.86 20.54 22.97
N TYR A 156 -11.24 19.69 23.80
CA TYR A 156 -11.97 18.90 24.80
C TYR A 156 -12.61 19.79 25.86
N ASN A 157 -11.90 20.82 26.36
CA ASN A 157 -12.47 21.78 27.29
C ASN A 157 -13.70 22.49 26.70
N MET A 158 -13.63 22.89 25.42
CA MET A 158 -14.76 23.54 24.77
C MET A 158 -15.95 22.59 24.66
N ARG A 159 -15.69 21.31 24.31
CA ARG A 159 -16.70 20.25 24.23
C ARG A 159 -17.39 19.96 25.56
N ILE A 160 -16.62 19.85 26.66
CA ILE A 160 -17.17 19.63 28.01
C ILE A 160 -18.06 20.80 28.46
N ASN A 161 -17.67 22.03 28.13
CA ASN A 161 -18.41 23.23 28.53
C ASN A 161 -19.47 23.67 27.50
N ASP A 162 -19.67 22.90 26.42
CA ASP A 162 -20.54 23.22 25.29
C ASP A 162 -20.36 24.65 24.74
N THR A 163 -19.10 25.07 24.63
CA THR A 163 -18.75 26.42 24.15
C THR A 163 -18.37 26.38 22.67
N PRO A 164 -18.90 27.26 21.80
CA PRO A 164 -18.64 27.20 20.38
C PRO A 164 -17.15 27.45 20.06
N PRO A 165 -16.53 26.67 19.15
CA PRO A 165 -15.12 26.84 18.83
C PRO A 165 -14.87 28.13 18.02
N PRO A 166 -13.69 28.77 18.16
CA PRO A 166 -13.30 29.97 17.40
C PRO A 166 -12.85 29.66 15.96
N TYR A 167 -13.27 28.52 15.43
CA TYR A 167 -12.89 28.01 14.12
C TYR A 167 -14.02 27.23 13.48
N ARG A 168 -13.95 27.08 12.16
CA ARG A 168 -14.86 26.25 11.38
C ARG A 168 -14.09 25.20 10.62
N HIS A 169 -14.73 24.03 10.49
CA HIS A 169 -14.22 22.96 9.67
C HIS A 169 -14.74 23.05 8.23
N TYR A 170 -13.87 22.75 7.28
CA TYR A 170 -14.21 22.62 5.87
C TYR A 170 -13.77 21.26 5.37
N LEU A 171 -14.62 20.63 4.60
CA LEU A 171 -14.22 19.47 3.82
C LEU A 171 -13.46 19.97 2.59
N GLN A 172 -12.22 19.52 2.43
CA GLN A 172 -11.37 19.86 1.30
C GLN A 172 -11.10 18.63 0.44
N LEU A 173 -11.53 18.68 -0.82
CA LEU A 173 -11.05 17.79 -1.86
C LEU A 173 -9.83 18.43 -2.52
N SER A 174 -8.71 17.71 -2.56
CA SER A 174 -7.49 18.15 -3.23
C SER A 174 -7.15 17.19 -4.36
N ILE A 175 -6.92 17.74 -5.55
CA ILE A 175 -6.50 16.99 -6.74
C ILE A 175 -5.15 17.54 -7.16
N SER A 176 -4.10 16.74 -7.02
CA SER A 176 -2.73 17.15 -7.39
C SER A 176 -2.18 16.31 -8.52
N ALA A 177 -1.57 16.96 -9.52
CA ALA A 177 -0.88 16.33 -10.63
C ALA A 177 0.46 17.05 -10.85
N GLY A 178 1.54 16.45 -10.35
CA GLY A 178 2.84 17.14 -10.26
C GLY A 178 2.74 18.37 -9.34
N GLU A 179 3.13 19.54 -9.85
CA GLU A 179 3.04 20.81 -9.11
C GLU A 179 1.65 21.45 -9.13
N LEU A 180 0.77 21.01 -10.03
CA LEU A 180 -0.59 21.55 -10.14
C LEU A 180 -1.45 20.98 -9.02
N VAL A 181 -1.97 21.85 -8.16
CA VAL A 181 -2.90 21.49 -7.09
C VAL A 181 -4.21 22.26 -7.27
N LYS A 182 -5.30 21.53 -7.48
CA LYS A 182 -6.66 22.09 -7.46
C LYS A 182 -7.33 21.69 -6.15
N THR A 183 -7.93 22.65 -5.46
CA THR A 183 -8.70 22.40 -4.24
C THR A 183 -10.14 22.87 -4.39
N GLU A 184 -11.05 22.11 -3.81
CA GLU A 184 -12.46 22.48 -3.66
C GLU A 184 -12.83 22.33 -2.19
N ARG A 185 -13.53 23.32 -1.63
CA ARG A 185 -13.89 23.38 -0.22
C ARG A 185 -15.37 23.58 -0.05
N VAL A 186 -15.95 22.84 0.87
CA VAL A 186 -17.33 23.03 1.34
C VAL A 186 -17.34 23.07 2.85
N VAL A 187 -18.27 23.81 3.44
CA VAL A 187 -18.46 23.80 4.91
C VAL A 187 -18.70 22.36 5.35
N PHE A 188 -17.96 21.91 6.35
CA PHE A 188 -18.15 20.57 6.91
C PHE A 188 -19.35 20.61 7.85
N ASP A 189 -20.49 20.11 7.39
CA ASP A 189 -21.77 20.10 8.11
C ASP A 189 -22.27 18.68 8.44
N LYS A 190 -21.58 17.63 7.97
CA LYS A 190 -22.05 16.24 7.99
C LYS A 190 -20.92 15.21 8.10
N ASN A 191 -21.30 13.95 8.27
CA ASN A 191 -20.42 12.79 8.40
C ASN A 191 -19.39 12.68 7.25
N PHE A 192 -18.10 12.62 7.61
CA PHE A 192 -16.97 12.50 6.68
C PHE A 192 -17.06 11.26 5.78
N GLY A 193 -17.53 10.14 6.33
CA GLY A 193 -17.72 8.89 5.59
C GLY A 193 -18.72 9.03 4.44
N ILE A 194 -19.79 9.80 4.61
CA ILE A 194 -20.77 10.06 3.53
C ILE A 194 -20.11 10.81 2.38
N ALA A 195 -19.31 11.83 2.70
CA ALA A 195 -18.63 12.63 1.67
C ALA A 195 -17.57 11.79 0.94
N ARG A 196 -16.83 10.97 1.67
CA ARG A 196 -15.88 10.02 1.10
C ARG A 196 -16.55 9.03 0.16
N GLU A 197 -17.61 8.36 0.61
CA GLU A 197 -18.39 7.43 -0.23
C GLU A 197 -18.97 8.13 -1.47
N TYR A 198 -19.41 9.38 -1.35
CA TYR A 198 -19.90 10.16 -2.49
C TYR A 198 -18.81 10.38 -3.54
N ILE A 199 -17.60 10.80 -3.13
CA ILE A 199 -16.46 10.97 -4.04
C ILE A 199 -16.06 9.63 -4.66
N GLU A 200 -15.97 8.57 -3.86
CA GLU A 200 -15.65 7.23 -4.35
C GLU A 200 -16.66 6.74 -5.39
N LYS A 201 -17.97 6.92 -5.15
CA LYS A 201 -19.02 6.59 -6.13
C LYS A 201 -18.92 7.43 -7.40
N ARG A 202 -18.57 8.71 -7.28
CA ARG A 202 -18.39 9.61 -8.44
C ARG A 202 -17.20 9.20 -9.31
N VAL A 203 -16.13 8.69 -8.71
CA VAL A 203 -14.90 8.32 -9.41
C VAL A 203 -14.91 6.87 -9.90
N PHE A 204 -15.37 5.96 -9.06
CA PHE A 204 -15.25 4.52 -9.27
C PHE A 204 -16.59 3.81 -9.50
N GLY A 205 -17.72 4.51 -9.42
CA GLY A 205 -19.07 3.95 -9.61
C GLY A 205 -19.45 3.56 -11.05
N ILE A 206 -18.45 3.44 -11.94
CA ILE A 206 -18.62 2.96 -13.32
C ILE A 206 -18.72 1.44 -13.40
N SER A 207 -19.23 0.92 -14.52
CA SER A 207 -19.51 -0.51 -14.67
C SER A 207 -18.27 -1.39 -14.59
N LYS A 208 -17.16 -0.98 -15.22
CA LYS A 208 -15.96 -1.79 -15.37
C LYS A 208 -14.68 -0.98 -15.32
N ILE A 209 -13.73 -1.43 -14.52
CA ILE A 209 -12.40 -0.85 -14.39
C ILE A 209 -11.36 -1.89 -14.74
N ARG A 210 -10.42 -1.52 -15.60
CA ARG A 210 -9.24 -2.30 -15.95
C ARG A 210 -8.03 -1.57 -15.41
N VAL A 211 -7.30 -2.22 -14.51
CA VAL A 211 -6.11 -1.67 -13.90
C VAL A 211 -4.90 -2.51 -14.30
N GLU A 212 -3.88 -1.89 -14.87
CA GLU A 212 -2.64 -2.59 -15.18
C GLU A 212 -1.84 -2.87 -13.91
N ASN A 213 -1.63 -1.87 -13.06
CA ASN A 213 -0.93 -1.97 -11.77
C ASN A 213 -1.80 -1.40 -10.64
N LEU A 214 -2.30 -2.27 -9.76
CA LEU A 214 -3.03 -1.87 -8.55
C LEU A 214 -2.11 -1.97 -7.33
N GLN A 215 -1.94 -0.89 -6.56
CA GLN A 215 -1.32 -0.93 -5.23
C GLN A 215 -2.37 -0.69 -4.14
N ILE A 216 -2.39 -1.54 -3.11
CA ILE A 216 -3.20 -1.36 -1.90
C ILE A 216 -2.29 -1.23 -0.69
N GLY A 217 -2.44 -0.12 0.05
CA GLY A 217 -1.65 0.21 1.24
C GLY A 217 -0.75 1.43 1.04
N GLY A 218 0.23 1.61 1.93
CA GLY A 218 1.17 2.74 1.88
C GLY A 218 2.21 2.61 0.77
N ASP A 219 3.05 3.63 0.59
CA ASP A 219 4.12 3.62 -0.41
C ASP A 219 5.26 2.63 -0.10
N LYS A 220 5.40 2.28 1.18
CA LYS A 220 6.36 1.30 1.70
C LYS A 220 5.59 0.08 2.22
N TYR A 221 6.24 -1.09 2.15
CA TYR A 221 5.72 -2.31 2.77
C TYR A 221 5.68 -2.14 4.29
N LEU A 222 4.61 -2.61 4.92
CA LEU A 222 4.61 -2.88 6.35
C LEU A 222 5.61 -4.02 6.60
N THR A 223 6.61 -3.79 7.45
CA THR A 223 7.60 -4.83 7.81
C THR A 223 7.50 -5.18 9.29
N ASP A 224 7.82 -6.42 9.65
CA ASP A 224 7.89 -6.86 11.06
C ASP A 224 8.88 -6.03 11.90
N TRP A 225 9.87 -5.39 11.26
CA TRP A 225 10.77 -4.45 11.89
C TRP A 225 10.05 -3.20 12.42
N ASP A 226 9.01 -2.74 11.72
CA ASP A 226 8.15 -1.64 12.19
C ASP A 226 7.42 -2.05 13.49
N ASN A 227 7.12 -3.34 13.68
CA ASN A 227 6.57 -3.87 14.94
C ASN A 227 7.66 -4.04 16.03
N ASN A 228 8.84 -4.58 15.68
CA ASN A 228 9.89 -4.96 16.65
C ASN A 228 10.70 -3.79 17.22
N ILE A 229 10.78 -2.64 16.54
CA ILE A 229 11.46 -1.45 17.08
C ILE A 229 10.58 -0.65 18.05
N GLY A 230 9.35 -1.10 18.31
CA GLY A 230 8.41 -0.33 19.13
C GLY A 230 8.05 1.00 18.45
N PHE A 231 8.08 1.06 17.11
CA PHE A 231 7.28 2.05 16.42
C PHE A 231 5.84 1.69 16.75
N GLN A 232 5.29 2.36 17.77
CA GLN A 232 3.86 2.41 17.95
C GLN A 232 3.30 2.85 16.62
N HIS A 233 2.64 1.93 15.92
CA HIS A 233 1.77 2.31 14.81
C HIS A 233 0.91 3.45 15.32
N GLY A 234 0.69 4.46 14.48
CA GLY A 234 -0.29 5.49 14.79
C GLY A 234 -1.63 4.87 15.21
N PRO A 235 -2.57 5.67 15.73
CA PRO A 235 -3.85 5.15 16.18
C PRO A 235 -4.47 4.17 15.18
N PRO A 236 -5.17 3.12 15.66
CA PRO A 236 -5.77 2.10 14.79
C PRO A 236 -6.52 2.75 13.64
N ARG A 237 -6.24 2.32 12.41
CA ARG A 237 -6.94 2.86 11.25
C ARG A 237 -8.40 2.43 11.30
N HIS A 238 -9.32 3.37 11.17
CA HIS A 238 -10.75 3.08 11.24
C HIS A 238 -11.23 2.17 10.11
N GLU A 239 -10.60 2.24 8.93
CA GLU A 239 -11.01 1.40 7.81
C GLU A 239 -10.38 0.01 7.87
N PRO A 240 -11.19 -1.07 7.95
CA PRO A 240 -10.70 -2.44 8.12
C PRO A 240 -9.68 -2.88 7.06
N LEU A 241 -9.81 -2.38 5.83
CA LEU A 241 -8.85 -2.66 4.74
C LEU A 241 -7.41 -2.30 5.12
N PHE A 242 -7.23 -1.20 5.86
CA PHE A 242 -5.91 -0.65 6.16
C PHE A 242 -5.42 -0.92 7.58
N GLN A 243 -6.20 -1.64 8.40
CA GLN A 243 -5.78 -2.03 9.74
C GLN A 243 -4.49 -2.87 9.72
N TYR A 244 -3.73 -2.78 10.81
CA TYR A 244 -2.48 -3.51 11.02
C TYR A 244 -2.70 -4.97 11.45
N THR A 245 -3.96 -5.40 11.58
CA THR A 245 -4.35 -6.77 11.90
C THR A 245 -5.32 -7.31 10.83
N PRO A 246 -5.43 -8.64 10.67
CA PRO A 246 -6.43 -9.24 9.79
C PRO A 246 -7.87 -8.94 10.24
N GLN A 247 -8.74 -8.55 9.31
CA GLN A 247 -10.12 -8.09 9.55
C GLN A 247 -11.15 -8.72 8.59
N THR A 248 -10.88 -9.91 8.03
CA THR A 248 -11.59 -10.54 6.89
C THR A 248 -13.08 -10.20 6.76
N ASP A 249 -13.84 -10.36 7.83
CA ASP A 249 -15.30 -10.30 7.80
C ASP A 249 -15.85 -8.86 7.74
N ASN A 250 -15.06 -7.88 8.19
CA ASN A 250 -15.44 -6.47 8.27
C ASN A 250 -14.93 -5.64 7.08
N VAL A 251 -14.18 -6.25 6.16
CA VAL A 251 -13.58 -5.52 5.03
C VAL A 251 -14.60 -5.33 3.90
N LYS A 252 -14.87 -4.06 3.57
CA LYS A 252 -15.72 -3.67 2.44
C LYS A 252 -15.01 -3.85 1.09
N PRO A 253 -15.78 -3.96 -0.02
CA PRO A 253 -15.24 -3.93 -1.37
C PRO A 253 -14.31 -2.72 -1.61
N LEU A 254 -13.25 -2.92 -2.41
CA LEU A 254 -12.26 -1.87 -2.67
C LEU A 254 -12.89 -0.74 -3.48
N LEU A 255 -13.07 0.41 -2.82
CA LEU A 255 -13.73 1.58 -3.39
C LEU A 255 -15.15 1.19 -3.89
N SER A 256 -15.92 2.13 -4.42
CA SER A 256 -17.25 1.82 -4.97
C SER A 256 -17.20 1.13 -6.36
N ILE A 257 -16.23 0.24 -6.59
CA ILE A 257 -15.98 -0.46 -7.85
C ILE A 257 -16.96 -1.63 -8.00
N ARG A 258 -17.54 -1.79 -9.20
CA ARG A 258 -18.48 -2.89 -9.51
C ARG A 258 -17.81 -4.11 -10.12
N SER A 259 -16.85 -3.89 -11.02
CA SER A 259 -16.16 -4.94 -11.75
C SER A 259 -14.73 -4.51 -12.03
N LEU A 260 -13.78 -5.31 -11.58
CA LEU A 260 -12.35 -5.02 -11.61
C LEU A 260 -11.60 -6.12 -12.37
N GLU A 261 -10.80 -5.72 -13.35
CA GLU A 261 -9.75 -6.56 -13.95
C GLU A 261 -8.39 -5.97 -13.54
N ILE A 262 -7.48 -6.81 -13.07
CA ILE A 262 -6.16 -6.40 -12.60
C ILE A 262 -5.08 -7.17 -13.37
N GLY A 263 -4.07 -6.45 -13.88
CA GLY A 263 -2.84 -7.07 -14.37
C GLY A 263 -1.95 -7.50 -13.21
N VAL A 264 -1.41 -6.52 -12.49
CA VAL A 264 -0.49 -6.67 -11.36
C VAL A 264 -1.13 -6.12 -10.09
N LEU A 265 -1.24 -6.94 -9.05
CA LEU A 265 -1.66 -6.51 -7.71
C LEU A 265 -0.43 -6.37 -6.82
N LYS A 266 -0.21 -5.20 -6.21
CA LYS A 266 0.81 -4.95 -5.21
C LYS A 266 0.15 -4.66 -3.87
N VAL A 267 0.45 -5.46 -2.84
CA VAL A 267 -0.07 -5.21 -1.48
C VAL A 267 1.08 -4.87 -0.56
N THR A 268 1.05 -3.65 -0.02
CA THR A 268 2.02 -3.16 0.96
C THR A 268 1.48 -3.19 2.39
N GLY A 269 0.17 -3.40 2.56
CA GLY A 269 -0.51 -3.59 3.84
C GLY A 269 -0.72 -5.07 4.23
N ILE A 270 -1.75 -5.33 5.05
CA ILE A 270 -2.16 -6.69 5.39
C ILE A 270 -2.83 -7.36 4.18
N LEU A 271 -2.17 -8.36 3.61
CA LEU A 271 -2.65 -9.09 2.42
C LEU A 271 -4.05 -9.65 2.59
N THR A 272 -4.34 -10.27 3.74
CA THR A 272 -5.64 -10.86 4.04
C THR A 272 -6.78 -9.84 3.90
N ASN A 273 -6.56 -8.60 4.32
CA ASN A 273 -7.57 -7.54 4.22
C ASN A 273 -7.75 -7.11 2.77
N ALA A 274 -6.64 -6.94 2.03
CA ALA A 274 -6.70 -6.60 0.61
C ALA A 274 -7.44 -7.67 -0.21
N LEU A 275 -7.21 -8.96 0.05
CA LEU A 275 -7.90 -10.05 -0.63
C LEU A 275 -9.40 -10.05 -0.30
N ALA A 276 -9.77 -9.88 0.96
CA ALA A 276 -11.18 -9.77 1.37
C ALA A 276 -11.90 -8.62 0.64
N SER A 277 -11.22 -7.48 0.48
CA SER A 277 -11.75 -6.30 -0.24
C SER A 277 -11.90 -6.52 -1.75
N LEU A 278 -11.08 -7.37 -2.36
CA LEU A 278 -11.07 -7.59 -3.80
C LEU A 278 -12.01 -8.72 -4.25
N ARG A 279 -12.19 -9.77 -3.44
CA ARG A 279 -13.06 -10.92 -3.74
C ARG A 279 -14.43 -10.55 -4.35
N PRO A 280 -15.20 -9.58 -3.81
CA PRO A 280 -16.55 -9.31 -4.33
C PRO A 280 -16.56 -8.59 -5.70
N ILE A 281 -15.44 -8.02 -6.14
CA ILE A 281 -15.38 -7.14 -7.32
C ILE A 281 -14.48 -7.65 -8.44
N LEU A 282 -13.64 -8.65 -8.17
CA LEU A 282 -12.77 -9.25 -9.17
C LEU A 282 -13.59 -10.00 -10.21
N SER A 283 -13.45 -9.59 -11.47
CA SER A 283 -14.18 -10.17 -12.60
C SER A 283 -13.52 -11.40 -13.20
N GLN A 284 -12.24 -11.63 -12.90
CA GLN A 284 -11.45 -12.75 -13.43
C GLN A 284 -10.52 -13.27 -12.34
N VAL A 285 -10.47 -14.60 -12.21
CA VAL A 285 -9.44 -15.35 -11.50
C VAL A 285 -8.87 -16.33 -12.53
N PRO A 286 -7.55 -16.44 -12.70
CA PRO A 286 -6.49 -15.89 -11.84
C PRO A 286 -5.93 -14.51 -12.20
N LEU A 287 -5.31 -13.83 -11.21
CA LEU A 287 -4.48 -12.64 -11.44
C LEU A 287 -3.25 -13.02 -12.29
N LYS A 288 -2.74 -12.09 -13.11
CA LYS A 288 -1.48 -12.34 -13.83
C LYS A 288 -0.27 -12.31 -12.91
N THR A 289 -0.21 -11.31 -12.02
CA THR A 289 0.90 -11.13 -11.08
C THR A 289 0.39 -10.57 -9.74
N LEU A 290 0.78 -11.15 -8.61
CA LEU A 290 0.66 -10.55 -7.28
C LEU A 290 2.06 -10.20 -6.78
N LYS A 291 2.23 -9.08 -6.09
CA LYS A 291 3.44 -8.61 -5.42
C LYS A 291 3.09 -8.23 -3.98
N ALA A 292 3.23 -9.16 -3.04
CA ALA A 292 2.90 -8.91 -1.63
C ALA A 292 4.05 -9.33 -0.70
N VAL A 293 4.20 -8.60 0.41
CA VAL A 293 5.00 -9.05 1.56
C VAL A 293 4.01 -9.55 2.60
N CYS A 294 4.27 -10.72 3.18
CA CYS A 294 3.42 -11.19 4.26
C CYS A 294 3.77 -10.48 5.56
N HIS A 295 2.76 -9.96 6.24
CA HIS A 295 2.86 -9.53 7.63
C HIS A 295 2.85 -10.74 8.61
N GLN A 296 2.52 -11.94 8.13
CA GLN A 296 2.49 -13.17 8.93
C GLN A 296 3.50 -14.18 8.37
N ARG A 297 3.92 -15.17 9.16
CA ARG A 297 4.84 -16.22 8.67
C ARG A 297 4.24 -17.09 7.54
N THR A 298 2.93 -16.99 7.29
CA THR A 298 2.18 -17.77 6.30
C THR A 298 1.23 -16.87 5.51
N PHE A 299 1.04 -17.15 4.21
CA PHE A 299 -0.04 -16.52 3.44
C PHE A 299 -1.37 -17.23 3.73
N PRO A 300 -2.51 -16.52 3.57
CA PRO A 300 -3.81 -17.17 3.55
C PRO A 300 -3.92 -18.15 2.37
N GLU A 301 -4.59 -19.28 2.59
CA GLU A 301 -4.99 -20.19 1.51
C GLU A 301 -6.10 -19.54 0.70
N ASP A 302 -5.76 -18.96 -0.45
CA ASP A 302 -6.69 -18.23 -1.31
C ASP A 302 -6.42 -18.54 -2.80
N PRO A 303 -7.44 -18.83 -3.63
CA PRO A 303 -7.28 -19.03 -5.07
C PRO A 303 -6.58 -17.87 -5.81
N ILE A 304 -6.78 -16.63 -5.35
CA ILE A 304 -6.08 -15.44 -5.86
C ILE A 304 -4.59 -15.53 -5.55
N VAL A 305 -4.23 -16.11 -4.40
CA VAL A 305 -2.86 -16.37 -3.97
C VAL A 305 -2.23 -17.59 -4.67
N ASN A 306 -3.04 -18.51 -5.19
CA ASN A 306 -2.51 -19.70 -5.88
C ASN A 306 -1.84 -19.41 -7.22
N THR A 307 -2.08 -18.24 -7.81
CA THR A 307 -1.66 -17.89 -9.18
C THR A 307 -0.58 -16.82 -9.22
N THR A 308 0.08 -16.64 -8.09
CA THR A 308 0.97 -15.52 -7.84
C THR A 308 2.38 -15.81 -8.26
N GLU A 309 2.96 -14.88 -9.01
CA GLU A 309 4.38 -14.88 -9.37
C GLU A 309 5.27 -14.28 -8.26
N PHE A 310 4.77 -13.98 -7.05
CA PHE A 310 5.58 -13.33 -6.00
C PHE A 310 5.16 -13.71 -4.57
N CYS A 311 6.04 -14.41 -3.82
CA CYS A 311 5.79 -14.86 -2.45
C CYS A 311 7.07 -14.85 -1.58
N PRO A 312 6.97 -14.68 -0.25
CA PRO A 312 8.02 -15.00 0.70
C PRO A 312 8.31 -16.50 0.73
N ILE A 313 9.53 -16.82 1.13
CA ILE A 313 10.11 -18.16 1.04
C ILE A 313 9.33 -19.22 1.85
N ASN A 314 8.79 -18.85 3.02
CA ASN A 314 8.08 -19.74 3.94
C ASN A 314 6.73 -20.26 3.39
N VAL A 315 6.27 -19.70 2.27
CA VAL A 315 4.96 -20.00 1.64
C VAL A 315 5.12 -20.76 0.33
N LEU A 316 6.35 -20.86 -0.18
CA LEU A 316 6.68 -21.64 -1.38
C LEU A 316 6.48 -23.14 -1.19
N ARG A 317 6.27 -23.57 0.07
CA ARG A 317 5.98 -24.94 0.41
C ARG A 317 4.87 -25.47 -0.49
N ASN A 318 3.65 -24.94 -0.58
CA ASN A 318 2.54 -25.65 -1.26
C ASN A 318 2.02 -25.07 -2.61
N ARG A 319 2.84 -24.42 -3.46
CA ARG A 319 2.32 -23.71 -4.65
C ARG A 319 2.76 -24.33 -5.99
N PRO A 320 1.85 -24.44 -7.00
CA PRO A 320 2.12 -25.09 -8.29
C PRO A 320 2.74 -24.17 -9.37
N ASN A 321 3.14 -22.94 -9.04
CA ASN A 321 3.59 -21.98 -10.06
C ASN A 321 5.05 -22.21 -10.49
N ASP A 322 5.27 -22.20 -11.80
CA ASP A 322 6.59 -22.40 -12.41
C ASP A 322 7.50 -21.16 -12.32
N ARG A 323 6.99 -20.01 -11.87
CA ARG A 323 7.70 -18.72 -11.83
C ARG A 323 7.36 -17.93 -10.57
N ILE A 324 8.30 -17.78 -9.64
CA ILE A 324 8.06 -17.00 -8.41
C ILE A 324 9.24 -16.08 -8.07
N HIS A 325 9.00 -14.78 -8.00
CA HIS A 325 9.91 -13.77 -7.52
C HIS A 325 9.74 -13.57 -5.99
N ILE A 326 10.81 -13.65 -5.24
CA ILE A 326 10.89 -13.58 -3.79
C ILE A 326 11.56 -12.25 -3.47
N ARG A 327 10.99 -11.44 -2.59
CA ARG A 327 11.73 -10.28 -2.04
C ARG A 327 12.46 -10.79 -0.81
N PHE A 328 13.78 -10.62 -0.76
CA PHE A 328 14.60 -11.01 0.38
C PHE A 328 14.38 -10.02 1.53
N THR A 329 13.21 -10.08 2.15
CA THR A 329 12.98 -9.44 3.45
C THR A 329 12.98 -10.55 4.48
N PHE A 330 14.12 -10.70 5.16
CA PHE A 330 14.29 -11.43 6.42
C PHE A 330 14.02 -12.95 6.38
N CYS A 331 14.67 -13.66 5.45
CA CYS A 331 14.84 -15.10 5.56
C CYS A 331 16.00 -15.39 6.53
N GLN A 332 15.76 -16.13 7.62
CA GLN A 332 16.87 -16.73 8.38
C GLN A 332 17.51 -17.82 7.49
N ASN A 333 18.81 -18.08 7.61
CA ASN A 333 19.51 -19.08 6.77
C ASN A 333 18.83 -20.47 6.84
N GLU A 334 18.24 -20.81 7.99
CA GLU A 334 17.51 -22.05 8.22
C GLU A 334 16.22 -22.16 7.37
N ASP A 335 15.49 -21.06 7.18
CA ASP A 335 14.25 -21.05 6.40
C ASP A 335 14.52 -21.40 4.92
N PHE A 336 15.66 -20.93 4.39
CA PHE A 336 16.08 -21.22 3.01
C PHE A 336 16.45 -22.70 2.83
N ILE A 337 17.20 -23.27 3.77
CA ILE A 337 17.59 -24.68 3.75
C ILE A 337 16.34 -25.57 3.89
N ASN A 338 15.45 -25.24 4.81
CA ASN A 338 14.18 -25.96 5.00
C ASN A 338 13.34 -25.98 3.74
N LEU A 339 13.29 -24.86 3.00
CA LEU A 339 12.59 -24.82 1.73
C LEU A 339 13.25 -25.73 0.67
N VAL A 340 14.57 -25.65 0.50
CA VAL A 340 15.27 -26.49 -0.49
C VAL A 340 15.10 -27.98 -0.17
N ASN A 341 15.18 -28.36 1.10
CA ASN A 341 14.95 -29.74 1.55
C ASN A 341 13.52 -30.21 1.28
N GLU A 342 12.55 -29.32 1.39
CA GLU A 342 11.16 -29.60 1.09
C GLU A 342 10.92 -29.76 -0.40
N TRP A 343 11.55 -28.92 -1.22
CA TRP A 343 11.53 -29.08 -2.67
C TRP A 343 12.17 -30.39 -3.14
N LYS A 344 13.19 -30.90 -2.46
CA LYS A 344 13.76 -32.24 -2.75
C LYS A 344 12.75 -33.38 -2.58
N GLN A 345 11.69 -33.18 -1.79
CA GLN A 345 10.64 -34.18 -1.57
C GLN A 345 9.54 -34.12 -2.63
N ARG A 346 9.65 -33.20 -3.61
CA ARG A 346 8.62 -32.94 -4.63
C ARG A 346 9.07 -33.31 -6.02
N GLU A 347 8.10 -33.67 -6.85
CA GLU A 347 8.27 -33.69 -8.30
C GLU A 347 8.03 -32.28 -8.85
N ILE A 348 9.11 -31.54 -9.06
CA ILE A 348 9.09 -30.19 -9.67
C ILE A 348 9.45 -30.29 -11.15
N ARG A 349 8.73 -29.54 -11.98
CA ARG A 349 8.93 -29.53 -13.43
C ARG A 349 10.27 -28.88 -13.78
N ILE A 350 11.01 -29.48 -14.71
CA ILE A 350 12.21 -28.87 -15.28
C ILE A 350 11.85 -27.53 -15.95
N GLY A 351 12.64 -26.50 -15.68
CA GLY A 351 12.41 -25.13 -16.15
C GLY A 351 11.64 -24.24 -15.17
N THR A 352 11.09 -24.79 -14.08
CA THR A 352 10.58 -23.99 -12.96
C THR A 352 11.71 -23.11 -12.41
N TYR A 353 11.45 -21.82 -12.21
CA TYR A 353 12.44 -20.92 -11.64
C TYR A 353 11.85 -19.98 -10.60
N TYR A 354 12.66 -19.69 -9.60
CA TYR A 354 12.45 -18.67 -8.60
C TYR A 354 13.46 -17.56 -8.84
N SER A 355 13.16 -16.35 -8.37
CA SER A 355 14.17 -15.29 -8.35
C SER A 355 14.09 -14.48 -7.08
N ILE A 356 15.17 -13.87 -6.65
CA ILE A 356 15.26 -13.11 -5.41
C ILE A 356 15.83 -11.74 -5.73
N LYS A 357 15.09 -10.67 -5.40
CA LYS A 357 15.59 -9.30 -5.56
C LYS A 357 16.12 -8.77 -4.24
N ASP A 358 17.37 -8.31 -4.26
CA ASP A 358 17.98 -7.56 -3.17
C ASP A 358 18.81 -6.38 -3.72
N ARG A 359 18.95 -5.33 -2.91
CA ARG A 359 19.78 -4.16 -3.19
C ARG A 359 21.19 -4.27 -2.63
N TYR A 360 21.42 -5.21 -1.72
CA TYR A 360 22.71 -5.37 -1.05
C TYR A 360 23.40 -6.66 -1.51
N ASP A 361 24.62 -6.51 -2.04
CA ASP A 361 25.48 -7.64 -2.45
C ASP A 361 25.81 -8.57 -1.27
N ASP A 362 25.86 -8.04 -0.04
CA ASP A 362 26.05 -8.83 1.18
C ASP A 362 24.93 -9.87 1.37
N SER A 363 23.67 -9.49 1.13
CA SER A 363 22.53 -10.41 1.22
C SER A 363 22.61 -11.53 0.18
N ILE A 364 23.01 -11.21 -1.05
CA ILE A 364 23.21 -12.20 -2.11
C ILE A 364 24.33 -13.16 -1.73
N THR A 365 25.42 -12.63 -1.18
CA THR A 365 26.55 -13.44 -0.70
C THR A 365 26.10 -14.41 0.39
N VAL A 366 25.23 -13.99 1.30
CA VAL A 366 24.65 -14.85 2.34
C VAL A 366 23.81 -15.99 1.72
N ILE A 367 22.99 -15.72 0.70
CA ILE A 367 22.23 -16.76 -0.02
C ILE A 367 23.18 -17.80 -0.62
N PHE A 368 24.22 -17.34 -1.33
CA PHE A 368 25.19 -18.23 -1.97
C PHE A 368 25.94 -19.08 -0.93
N ARG A 369 26.41 -18.47 0.17
CA ARG A 369 27.07 -19.22 1.25
C ARG A 369 26.15 -20.28 1.87
N THR A 370 24.91 -19.93 2.13
CA THR A 370 23.92 -20.85 2.71
C THR A 370 23.65 -22.05 1.80
N LEU A 371 23.49 -21.81 0.50
CA LEU A 371 23.26 -22.86 -0.49
C LEU A 371 24.47 -23.75 -0.74
N ARG A 372 25.68 -23.19 -0.71
CA ARG A 372 26.94 -23.94 -0.83
C ARG A 372 27.10 -24.97 0.31
N ASN A 373 26.53 -24.68 1.48
CA ASN A 373 26.61 -25.58 2.63
C ASN A 373 25.62 -26.77 2.54
N ILE A 374 24.76 -26.84 1.52
CA ILE A 374 23.86 -27.98 1.32
C ILE A 374 24.68 -29.21 0.90
N PRO A 375 24.43 -30.40 1.48
CA PRO A 375 25.15 -31.62 1.11
C PRO A 375 25.10 -31.92 -0.39
N GLY A 376 26.28 -32.09 -0.99
CA GLY A 376 26.45 -32.38 -2.42
C GLY A 376 26.36 -31.15 -3.34
N ALA A 377 26.13 -29.95 -2.79
CA ALA A 377 26.17 -28.73 -3.59
C ALA A 377 27.59 -28.47 -4.12
N LYS A 378 27.68 -28.04 -5.38
CA LYS A 378 28.93 -27.70 -6.05
C LYS A 378 28.91 -26.26 -6.54
N PHE A 379 30.09 -25.71 -6.70
CA PHE A 379 30.28 -24.45 -7.38
C PHE A 379 30.61 -24.71 -8.85
N GLY A 380 30.13 -23.87 -9.75
CA GLY A 380 30.34 -24.05 -11.17
C GLY A 380 29.80 -22.89 -11.98
N GLU A 381 29.56 -23.15 -13.25
CA GLU A 381 29.04 -22.18 -14.21
C GLU A 381 27.89 -22.79 -15.01
N ASN A 382 26.95 -21.95 -15.42
CA ASN A 382 25.88 -22.37 -16.32
C ASN A 382 25.87 -21.52 -17.59
N GLU A 383 25.16 -21.99 -18.61
CA GLU A 383 25.10 -21.29 -19.91
C GLU A 383 24.49 -19.89 -19.82
N GLU A 384 23.60 -19.62 -18.84
CA GLU A 384 22.93 -18.32 -18.69
C GLU A 384 23.86 -17.22 -18.16
N THR A 385 24.86 -17.56 -17.34
CA THR A 385 25.72 -16.57 -16.68
C THR A 385 27.17 -16.57 -17.13
N ARG A 386 27.65 -17.61 -17.84
CA ARG A 386 29.06 -17.75 -18.22
C ARG A 386 29.66 -16.55 -18.96
N LEU A 387 28.84 -15.76 -19.67
CA LEU A 387 29.29 -14.56 -20.41
C LEU A 387 28.90 -13.23 -19.73
N THR A 388 28.54 -13.28 -18.45
CA THR A 388 28.13 -12.10 -17.67
C THR A 388 29.22 -11.70 -16.66
N ALA A 389 29.06 -10.54 -16.03
CA ALA A 389 29.95 -10.11 -14.94
C ALA A 389 29.87 -10.99 -13.68
N PHE A 390 28.91 -11.92 -13.61
CA PHE A 390 28.66 -12.80 -12.47
C PHE A 390 28.49 -14.26 -12.95
N PRO A 391 29.56 -14.92 -13.43
CA PRO A 391 29.48 -16.28 -14.00
C PRO A 391 29.10 -17.35 -12.97
N GLU A 392 29.21 -17.03 -11.68
CA GLU A 392 29.09 -17.97 -10.58
C GLU A 392 27.71 -18.62 -10.49
N CYS A 393 27.70 -19.96 -10.41
CA CYS A 393 26.51 -20.77 -10.20
C CYS A 393 26.75 -21.76 -9.06
N ILE A 394 25.77 -21.87 -8.15
CA ILE A 394 25.71 -22.97 -7.19
C ILE A 394 24.78 -24.03 -7.76
N ILE A 395 25.28 -25.27 -7.80
CA ILE A 395 24.60 -26.44 -8.34
C ILE A 395 24.21 -27.31 -7.15
N VAL A 396 22.93 -27.40 -6.81
CA VAL A 396 22.45 -28.23 -5.71
C VAL A 396 21.79 -29.48 -6.29
N PRO A 397 22.23 -30.70 -5.93
CA PRO A 397 21.59 -31.92 -6.40
C PRO A 397 20.20 -32.08 -5.75
N MET A 398 19.17 -32.32 -6.58
CA MET A 398 17.78 -32.39 -6.12
C MET A 398 17.17 -33.80 -6.19
N GLY A 399 17.88 -34.77 -6.78
CA GLY A 399 17.38 -36.14 -6.99
C GLY A 399 16.66 -36.28 -8.34
N ASN A 400 16.26 -37.52 -8.71
CA ASN A 400 15.57 -37.83 -9.96
C ASN A 400 16.22 -37.24 -11.22
N ASP A 401 17.56 -37.25 -11.30
CA ASP A 401 18.36 -36.63 -12.38
C ASP A 401 18.05 -35.14 -12.63
N THR A 402 17.74 -34.42 -11.56
CA THR A 402 17.57 -32.95 -11.57
C THR A 402 18.54 -32.24 -10.61
N GLU A 403 18.82 -30.99 -10.93
CA GLU A 403 19.65 -30.08 -10.15
C GLU A 403 19.01 -28.69 -10.05
N LEU A 404 19.37 -27.95 -9.01
CA LEU A 404 18.99 -26.56 -8.80
C LEU A 404 20.19 -25.68 -9.10
N ASN A 405 20.04 -24.81 -10.09
CA ASN A 405 21.09 -23.88 -10.49
C ASN A 405 20.76 -22.50 -9.95
N VAL A 406 21.64 -21.98 -9.09
CA VAL A 406 21.46 -20.69 -8.41
C VAL A 406 22.54 -19.72 -8.84
N TYR A 407 22.15 -18.62 -9.48
CA TYR A 407 23.06 -17.72 -10.18
C TYR A 407 22.57 -16.27 -10.17
N ARG A 408 23.48 -15.31 -10.31
CA ARG A 408 23.16 -13.88 -10.30
C ARG A 408 22.88 -13.39 -11.72
N THR A 409 21.90 -12.52 -11.87
CA THR A 409 21.56 -11.87 -13.15
C THR A 409 21.30 -10.38 -12.95
N GLU A 410 21.57 -9.59 -13.99
CA GLU A 410 21.20 -8.19 -14.04
C GLU A 410 19.67 -8.03 -14.26
N PRO A 411 19.04 -7.00 -13.67
CA PRO A 411 17.62 -6.74 -13.88
C PRO A 411 17.31 -6.35 -15.34
N ILE A 412 16.36 -7.05 -15.95
CA ILE A 412 15.82 -6.71 -17.28
C ILE A 412 14.98 -5.42 -17.18
N GLU A 413 14.76 -4.68 -18.28
CA GLU A 413 14.07 -3.37 -18.29
C GLU A 413 12.71 -3.32 -17.57
N VAL A 414 11.92 -4.41 -17.63
CA VAL A 414 10.61 -4.54 -16.93
C VAL A 414 10.77 -4.62 -15.40
N GLU A 415 11.99 -4.83 -14.94
CA GLU A 415 12.39 -5.16 -13.59
C GLU A 415 13.38 -4.17 -12.97
N ARG A 416 13.71 -3.09 -13.70
CA ARG A 416 14.65 -2.02 -13.30
C ARG A 416 14.20 -1.30 -12.02
N ASP A 417 14.69 -1.77 -10.88
CA ASP A 417 15.09 -0.89 -9.78
C ASP A 417 16.61 -0.69 -9.97
N SER A 418 17.07 0.55 -10.11
CA SER A 418 18.44 0.90 -10.54
C SER A 418 19.55 0.46 -9.58
N TYR A 419 19.18 -0.20 -8.48
CA TYR A 419 20.07 -0.66 -7.42
C TYR A 419 19.85 -2.12 -7.01
N SER A 420 19.05 -2.91 -7.75
CA SER A 420 18.74 -4.30 -7.35
C SER A 420 19.44 -5.34 -8.22
N SER A 421 20.11 -6.30 -7.59
CA SER A 421 20.59 -7.53 -8.23
C SER A 421 19.58 -8.67 -8.05
N ILE A 422 19.51 -9.58 -9.03
CA ILE A 422 18.54 -10.67 -9.04
C ILE A 422 19.28 -12.00 -8.93
N VAL A 423 19.01 -12.77 -7.87
CA VAL A 423 19.44 -14.18 -7.79
C VAL A 423 18.37 -15.03 -8.44
N LYS A 424 18.67 -15.78 -9.49
CA LYS A 424 17.77 -16.78 -10.07
C LYS A 424 18.09 -18.14 -9.49
N ILE A 425 17.06 -18.95 -9.28
CA ILE A 425 17.11 -20.30 -8.74
C ILE A 425 16.28 -21.16 -9.69
N LYS A 426 16.91 -21.96 -10.54
CA LYS A 426 16.23 -22.65 -11.63
C LYS A 426 16.39 -24.16 -11.53
N TRP A 427 15.27 -24.87 -11.67
CA TRP A 427 15.23 -26.33 -11.73
C TRP A 427 15.65 -26.80 -13.12
N GLN A 428 16.67 -27.64 -13.19
CA GLN A 428 17.33 -28.03 -14.42
C GLN A 428 17.56 -29.55 -14.46
N PRO A 429 17.73 -30.14 -15.66
CA PRO A 429 18.22 -31.50 -15.76
C PRO A 429 19.66 -31.56 -15.23
N ARG A 430 20.02 -32.69 -14.62
CA ARG A 430 21.38 -32.90 -14.11
C ARG A 430 22.42 -32.74 -15.21
N GLY A 431 23.49 -32.00 -14.91
CA GLY A 431 24.57 -31.70 -15.87
C GLY A 431 24.30 -30.49 -16.76
N TYR A 432 23.27 -29.69 -16.48
CA TYR A 432 23.03 -28.42 -17.16
C TYR A 432 24.11 -27.39 -16.82
N ALA A 433 24.54 -27.35 -15.56
CA ALA A 433 25.68 -26.55 -15.12
C ALA A 433 26.94 -27.43 -15.03
N THR A 434 28.08 -26.84 -15.39
CA THR A 434 29.38 -27.51 -15.28
C THR A 434 29.97 -27.18 -13.92
N ALA A 435 30.16 -28.19 -13.08
CA ALA A 435 30.85 -28.01 -11.82
C ALA A 435 32.34 -27.72 -12.09
N ASN A 436 32.90 -26.73 -11.39
CA ASN A 436 34.34 -26.53 -11.42
C ASN A 436 34.95 -27.65 -10.56
N GLU A 437 35.65 -28.59 -11.21
CA GLU A 437 36.44 -29.58 -10.50
C GLU A 437 37.64 -28.84 -9.88
N ASP A 438 37.64 -28.80 -8.54
CA ASP A 438 38.66 -28.23 -7.65
C ASP A 438 38.77 -26.69 -7.57
N MET A 439 38.04 -26.11 -6.60
CA MET A 439 38.44 -24.94 -5.80
C MET A 439 37.95 -25.02 -4.35
#